data_AF-A0A351XBT7-F1
#
_entry.id   AF-A0A351XBT7-F1
#
_cell.length_a   1.000
_cell.length_b   1.000
_cell.length_c   1.000
_cell.angle_alpha   90.00
_cell.angle_beta   90.00
_cell.angle_gamma   90.00
#
_symmetry.space_group_name_H-M   'P 1'
#
loop_
_entity.id
_entity.type
_entity.pdbx_description
1 polymer ?
#
loop_
_entity_poly.entity_id
_entity_poly.type
_entity_poly.pdbx_seq_one_letter_code
_entity_poly.pdbx_strand_id
1 'polypeptide(L)' 'KEYIDPDGEKYANMIEEIRKQLHFTSLRYHRLDDMIEAVGLDPDKLCTYCWDGKE' A
#
# COMPACT_ATOMS: atom_id res chain seq x y z
N LYS A 1 1.37 -11.44 -1.03
CA LYS A 1 2.17 -10.81 0.05
C LYS A 1 3.38 -10.04 -0.48
N GLU A 2 4.14 -10.58 -1.43
CA GLU A 2 5.37 -9.95 -1.91
C GLU A 2 5.21 -8.55 -2.56
N TYR A 3 4.04 -8.27 -3.15
CA TYR A 3 3.71 -6.96 -3.74
C TYR A 3 2.83 -6.07 -2.84
N ILE A 4 2.51 -6.51 -1.63
CA ILE A 4 1.76 -5.71 -0.65
C ILE A 4 2.63 -5.30 0.54
N ASP A 5 3.88 -5.77 0.58
CA ASP A 5 4.87 -5.42 1.58
C ASP A 5 5.56 -4.11 1.15
N PRO A 6 5.29 -2.97 1.83
CA PRO A 6 5.85 -1.67 1.43
C PRO A 6 7.38 -1.61 1.53
N ASP A 7 8.00 -2.51 2.32
CA ASP A 7 9.45 -2.55 2.54
C ASP A 7 10.14 -3.61 1.65
N GLY A 8 9.37 -4.28 0.77
CA GLY A 8 9.85 -5.31 -0.13
C GLY A 8 10.38 -4.79 -1.47
N GLU A 9 11.42 -5.44 -2.01
CA GLU A 9 12.01 -5.10 -3.32
C GLU A 9 10.99 -5.22 -4.47
N LYS A 10 10.13 -6.24 -4.44
CA LYS A 10 9.09 -6.48 -5.44
C LYS A 10 8.04 -5.36 -5.45
N TYR A 11 7.65 -4.84 -4.28
CA TYR A 11 6.78 -3.69 -4.18
C TYR A 11 7.45 -2.44 -4.76
N ALA A 12 8.69 -2.15 -4.35
CA ALA A 12 9.43 -0.99 -4.87
C ALA A 12 9.55 -1.01 -6.41
N ASN A 13 9.87 -2.17 -6.98
CA ASN A 13 9.94 -2.36 -8.43
C ASN A 13 8.58 -2.15 -9.10
N MET A 14 7.49 -2.65 -8.52
CA MET A 14 6.14 -2.43 -9.02
C MET A 14 5.78 -0.93 -9.04
N ILE A 15 6.09 -0.20 -7.96
CA ILE A 15 5.83 1.25 -7.88
C ILE A 15 6.62 2.00 -8.96
N GLU A 16 7.88 1.62 -9.18
CA GLU A 16 8.73 2.26 -10.20
C GLU A 16 8.22 2.01 -11.63
N GLU A 17 7.72 0.81 -11.93
CA GLU A 17 7.11 0.53 -13.23
C GLU A 17 5.80 1.30 -13.44
N ILE A 18 4.95 1.41 -12.41
CA ILE A 18 3.73 2.23 -12.47
C ILE A 18 4.09 3.72 -12.66
N ARG A 19 5.10 4.21 -11.94
CA ARG A 19 5.60 5.60 -12.09
C ARG A 19 6.01 5.89 -13.52
N LYS A 20 6.75 4.97 -14.16
CA LYS A 20 7.18 5.09 -15.57
C LYS A 20 5.99 5.08 -16.53
N GLN A 21 5.05 4.15 -16.36
CA GLN A 21 3.87 4.02 -17.23
C GLN A 21 2.94 5.24 -17.15
N LEU A 22 2.81 5.85 -15.98
CA LEU A 22 1.97 7.02 -15.75
C LEU A 22 2.72 8.35 -15.95
N HIS A 23 4.01 8.30 -16.33
CA HIS A 23 4.86 9.47 -16.60
C HIS A 23 4.99 10.46 -15.43
N PHE A 24 5.05 9.98 -14.19
CA PHE A 24 5.27 10.83 -13.01
C PHE A 24 6.76 11.00 -12.68
N THR A 25 7.14 12.11 -12.06
CA THR A 25 8.52 12.31 -11.56
C THR A 25 8.81 11.44 -10.33
N SER A 26 7.80 11.22 -9.48
CA SER A 26 7.84 10.35 -8.31
C SER A 26 6.45 9.78 -8.04
N LEU A 27 6.35 8.57 -7.50
CA LEU A 27 5.10 7.95 -7.07
C LEU A 27 5.31 7.27 -5.72
N ARG A 28 4.36 7.47 -4.80
CA ARG A 28 4.29 6.76 -3.51
C ARG A 28 2.83 6.57 -3.15
N TYR A 29 2.47 5.35 -2.75
CA TYR A 29 1.15 5.08 -2.17
C TYR A 29 1.17 5.29 -0.65
N HIS A 30 0.01 5.59 -0.10
CA HIS A 30 -0.17 5.64 1.35
C HIS A 30 -0.06 4.23 1.93
N ARG A 31 0.59 4.08 3.08
CA ARG A 31 0.70 2.77 3.73
C ARG A 31 -0.57 2.48 4.53
N LEU A 32 -0.91 1.20 4.64
CA LEU A 32 -2.14 0.77 5.31
C LEU A 32 -2.02 0.93 6.85
N ASP A 33 -0.84 0.70 7.40
CA ASP A 33 -0.51 0.94 8.82
C ASP A 33 -0.72 2.40 9.19
N ASP A 34 -0.14 3.33 8.42
CA ASP A 34 -0.31 4.78 8.61
C ASP A 34 -1.80 5.17 8.58
N MET A 35 -2.58 4.60 7.64
CA MET A 35 -4.01 4.86 7.51
C MET A 35 -4.80 4.39 8.74
N ILE A 36 -4.53 3.18 9.23
CA ILE A 36 -5.22 2.61 10.40
C ILE A 36 -4.92 3.47 11.65
N GLU A 37 -3.67 3.82 11.86
CA GLU A 37 -3.25 4.68 12.98
C GLU A 37 -3.92 6.07 12.91
N ALA A 38 -3.99 6.67 11.71
CA ALA A 38 -4.61 7.98 11.52
C ALA A 38 -6.13 7.97 11.76
N VAL A 39 -6.82 6.88 11.44
CA VAL A 39 -8.26 6.73 11.68
C VAL A 39 -8.57 6.57 13.17
N GLY A 40 -7.65 5.96 13.94
CA GLY A 40 -7.80 5.80 15.39
C GLY A 40 -8.92 4.85 15.81
N LEU A 41 -9.39 4.01 14.89
CA LEU A 41 -10.33 2.92 15.14
C LEU A 41 -9.59 1.60 15.21
N ASP A 42 -10.19 0.66 15.94
CA ASP A 42 -9.69 -0.72 15.99
C ASP A 42 -9.63 -1.32 14.58
N PRO A 43 -8.53 -2.00 14.17
CA PRO A 43 -8.40 -2.62 12.86
C PRO A 43 -9.58 -3.54 12.50
N ASP A 44 -10.18 -4.23 13.47
CA ASP A 44 -11.31 -5.14 13.24
C ASP A 44 -12.61 -4.40 12.87
N LYS A 45 -12.62 -3.06 12.98
CA LYS A 45 -13.72 -2.19 12.55
C LYS A 45 -13.45 -1.54 11.19
N LEU A 46 -12.33 -1.84 10.57
CA LEU A 46 -11.92 -1.31 9.27
C LEU A 46 -11.88 -2.44 8.25
N CYS A 47 -12.68 -2.31 7.19
CA CYS A 47 -12.58 -3.23 6.06
C CYS A 47 -11.30 -2.93 5.27
N THR A 48 -10.27 -3.76 5.44
CA THR A 48 -8.98 -3.66 4.73
C THR A 48 -8.84 -4.67 3.59
N TYR A 49 -9.88 -5.48 3.34
CA TYR A 49 -9.86 -6.58 2.37
C TYR A 49 -9.33 -6.18 0.98
N CYS A 50 -9.72 -5.02 0.46
CA CYS A 50 -9.24 -4.55 -0.85
C CYS A 50 -7.73 -4.26 -0.90
N TRP A 51 -7.06 -4.16 0.25
CA TRP A 51 -5.64 -3.82 0.39
C TRP A 51 -4.79 -5.05 0.72
N ASP A 52 -5.18 -5.81 1.75
CA ASP A 52 -4.40 -6.94 2.24
C ASP A 52 -4.98 -8.31 1.85
N GLY A 53 -6.19 -8.33 1.28
CA GLY A 53 -6.93 -9.54 0.91
C GLY A 53 -7.35 -10.39 2.11
N LYS A 54 -7.34 -9.82 3.32
CA LYS A 54 -7.70 -10.52 4.55
C LYS A 54 -9.11 -10.12 4.98
N GLU A 55 -9.86 -11.13 5.43
CA GLU A 55 -11.19 -11.01 6.00
C GLU A 55 -11.11 -11.15 7.53
#